data_AF-A0A3S4GR55-F1
#
_entry.id   AF-A0A3S4GR55-F1
#
_cell.length_a   1.000
_cell.length_b   1.000
_cell.length_c   1.000
_cell.angle_alpha   90.00
_cell.angle_beta   90.00
_cell.angle_gamma   90.00
#
_symmetry.space_group_name_H-M   'P 1'
#
loop_
_entity.id
_entity.type
_entity.pdbx_description
1 polymer ?
#
loop_
_entity_poly.entity_id
_entity_poly.type
_entity_poly.pdbx_seq_one_letter_code
_entity_poly.pdbx_strand_id
1 'polypeptide(L)' 'MALKATIYKAAVNVADLDRNQFLDANLTLAQHPSETPGAHDAAPAGMDQICR' A
#
# COMPACT_ATOMS: atom_id res chain seq x y z
N MET A 1 -9.31 25.01 -6.46
CA MET A 1 -7.86 25.08 -6.15
C MET A 1 -7.45 23.72 -5.61
N ALA A 2 -6.38 23.11 -6.14
CA ALA A 2 -5.94 21.77 -5.75
C ALA A 2 -5.52 21.77 -4.27
N LEU A 3 -6.21 20.97 -3.47
CA LEU A 3 -5.89 20.76 -2.06
C LEU A 3 -4.55 20.00 -1.96
N LYS A 4 -3.73 20.32 -0.95
CA LYS A 4 -2.39 19.78 -0.75
C LYS A 4 -2.41 18.25 -0.79
N ALA A 5 -1.78 17.66 -1.81
CA ALA A 5 -1.64 16.22 -1.96
C ALA A 5 -0.57 15.70 -0.98
N THR A 6 -0.83 14.55 -0.37
CA THR A 6 0.14 13.86 0.48
C THR A 6 1.05 13.03 -0.41
N ILE A 7 2.35 13.26 -0.34
CA ILE A 7 3.34 12.53 -1.15
C ILE A 7 3.87 11.36 -0.34
N TYR A 8 3.61 10.14 -0.82
CA TYR A 8 4.16 8.91 -0.29
C TYR A 8 5.34 8.46 -1.13
N LYS A 9 6.40 8.02 -0.46
CA LYS A 9 7.57 7.39 -1.09
C LYS A 9 7.62 5.96 -0.62
N ALA A 10 7.51 5.02 -1.55
CA ALA A 10 7.53 3.60 -1.29
C ALA A 10 8.73 2.99 -2.04
N ALA A 11 9.70 2.49 -1.29
CA ALA A 11 10.75 1.65 -1.83
C ALA A 11 10.21 0.20 -1.86
N VAL A 12 9.92 -0.29 -3.07
CA VAL A 12 9.39 -1.64 -3.28
C VAL A 12 10.52 -2.50 -3.84
N ASN A 13 10.92 -3.48 -3.05
CA ASN A 13 11.84 -4.52 -3.49
C ASN A 13 11.04 -5.82 -3.69
N VAL A 14 10.95 -6.28 -4.93
CA VAL A 14 10.26 -7.52 -5.30
C VAL A 14 11.32 -8.55 -5.65
N ALA A 15 11.33 -9.65 -4.89
CA ALA A 15 12.12 -10.83 -5.21
C ALA A 15 11.18 -11.95 -5.65
N ASP A 16 10.84 -11.96 -6.94
CA ASP A 16 10.03 -13.01 -7.55
C ASP A 16 10.95 -14.15 -8.01
N LEU A 17 10.99 -15.22 -7.21
CA LEU A 17 11.84 -16.38 -7.46
C LEU A 17 11.27 -17.31 -8.54
N ASP A 18 9.95 -17.29 -8.76
CA ASP A 18 9.27 -18.11 -9.76
C ASP A 18 9.60 -17.63 -11.18
N ARG A 19 9.78 -16.31 -11.35
CA ARG A 19 10.18 -15.68 -12.61
C ARG A 19 11.67 -15.29 -12.64
N ASN A 20 12.42 -15.56 -11.56
CA ASN A 20 13.78 -15.06 -11.34
C ASN A 20 13.94 -13.56 -11.64
N GLN A 21 12.96 -12.76 -11.23
CA GLN A 21 12.97 -11.31 -11.42
C GLN A 21 13.15 -10.60 -10.08
N PHE A 22 14.17 -9.77 -10.03
CA PHE A 22 14.43 -8.89 -8.89
C PHE A 22 14.20 -7.46 -9.35
N LEU A 23 13.21 -6.81 -8.75
CA LEU A 23 12.83 -5.44 -9.06
C LEU A 23 13.02 -4.57 -7.83
N ASP A 24 13.92 -3.60 -7.93
CA ASP A 24 14.00 -2.49 -6.99
C ASP A 24 13.36 -1.26 -7.64
N ALA A 25 12.24 -0.81 -7.08
CA ALA A 25 11.47 0.31 -7.60
C ALA A 25 11.20 1.32 -6.49
N ASN A 26 11.66 2.56 -6.69
CA ASN A 26 11.35 3.67 -5.80
C ASN A 26 10.15 4.45 -6.36
N LEU A 27 8.97 4.15 -5.82
CA LEU A 27 7.71 4.71 -6.28
C LEU A 27 7.37 5.96 -5.48
N THR A 28 6.95 7.02 -6.16
CA THR A 28 6.39 8.23 -5.53
C THR A 28 4.91 8.33 -5.90
N LEU A 29 4.05 8.21 -4.89
CA LEU A 29 2.60 8.27 -5.03
C LEU A 29 2.12 9.60 -4.46
N ALA A 30 1.28 10.32 -5.20
CA ALA A 30 0.64 11.53 -4.73
C ALA A 30 -0.83 11.23 -4.46
N GLN A 31 -1.23 11.14 -3.19
CA GLN A 31 -2.61 10.91 -2.81
C GLN A 31 -3.36 12.24 -2.83
N HIS A 32 -4.38 12.34 -3.67
CA HIS A 32 -5.28 13.48 -3.64
C HIS A 32 -6.20 13.37 -2.41
N PRO A 33 -6.53 14.45 -1.69
CA PRO A 33 -7.32 14.40 -0.46
C PRO A 33 -8.76 13.85 -0.61
N SER A 34 -9.23 13.59 -1.83
CA SER A 34 -10.48 12.85 -2.08
C SER A 34 -10.30 11.33 -2.17
N GLU A 35 -9.06 10.86 -2.32
CA GLU A 35 -8.71 9.45 -2.32
C GLU A 35 -8.54 9.02 -0.87
N THR A 36 -9.62 8.50 -0.29
CA THR A 36 -9.57 7.87 1.02
C THR A 36 -8.55 6.72 0.97
N PRO A 37 -7.63 6.59 1.95
CA PRO A 37 -6.86 5.35 2.10
C PRO A 37 -7.88 4.23 2.31
N GLY A 38 -8.02 3.38 1.30
CA GLY A 38 -9.04 2.35 1.26
C GLY A 38 -8.91 1.43 2.48
N ALA A 39 -10.03 0.87 2.90
CA ALA A 39 -10.21 0.00 4.07
C ALA A 39 -9.31 -1.26 4.17
N HIS A 40 -8.26 -1.40 3.35
CA HIS A 40 -7.23 -2.44 3.44
C HIS A 40 -6.18 -2.16 4.54
N ASP A 41 -5.99 -0.89 4.95
CA ASP A 41 -5.08 -0.54 6.06
C ASP A 41 -5.78 -0.50 7.43
N ALA A 42 -7.11 -0.72 7.47
CA ALA A 42 -7.83 -0.92 8.72
C ALA A 42 -7.55 -2.35 9.20
N ALA A 43 -6.69 -2.46 10.21
CA ALA A 43 -6.42 -3.70 10.93
C ALA A 43 -7.71 -4.51 11.12
N PRO A 44 -7.74 -5.82 10.81
CA PRO A 44 -8.86 -6.65 11.23
C PRO A 44 -8.81 -6.74 12.76
N ALA A 45 -9.57 -5.86 13.42
CA ALA A 45 -10.16 -6.18 14.70
C ALA A 45 -11.08 -7.38 14.46
N GLY A 46 -10.52 -8.59 14.54
CA GLY A 46 -11.25 -9.79 14.13
C GLY A 46 -10.42 -11.06 14.00
N MET A 47 -9.36 -11.23 14.81
CA MET A 47 -8.72 -12.55 14.98
C MET A 47 -9.53 -13.52 15.87
N ASP A 48 -10.80 -13.22 16.15
CA ASP A 48 -11.67 -13.97 17.08
C ASP A 48 -12.83 -14.73 16.39
N GLN A 49 -12.71 -15.09 15.11
CA GLN A 49 -13.76 -15.85 14.39
C GLN A 49 -13.36 -17.22 13.86
N ILE A 50 -12.16 -17.73 14.19
CA ILE A 50 -11.73 -19.07 13.77
C ILE A 50 -12.18 -20.19 14.75
N CYS A 51 -12.74 -19.85 15.92
CA CYS A 51 -13.26 -20.83 16.89
C CYS A 51 -14.79 -20.98 16.92
N ARG A 52 -15.46 -21.04 15.76
CA ARG A 52 -16.83 -21.55 15.66
C ARG A 52 -17.03 -22.45 14.46
#